data_AF-A0A956AIL4-F1
#
_entry.id   AF-A0A956AIL4-F1
#
_cell.length_a   1.000
_cell.length_b   1.000
_cell.length_c   1.000
_cell.angle_alpha   90.00
_cell.angle_beta   90.00
_cell.angle_gamma   90.00
#
_symmetry.space_group_name_H-M   'P 1'
#
loop_
_entity.id
_entity.type
_entity.pdbx_description
1 polymer ?
#
loop_
_entity_poly.entity_id
_entity_poly.type
_entity_poly.pdbx_seq_one_letter_code
_entity_poly.pdbx_strand_id
1 'polypeptide(L)'
;MNETLLVTALGVNPQAATYTFGAGEHPPQVENALAPLALVQLLPEAERPERVLALCTPEAKGDTWPTLRDGLTKLGIEATLVELGTDASDLDGFLTKVSAAIPRGSDAPAALMIDATHGYRHYALLTYLAVQYLSALRKIPIASAYYGLLRQGPDGSSPFLDLRPMLELQEWIHALRVFAEAGDATGLAELIDDGERGQEPAKMAGALRTIAEAREAGLPLELRRESARFCTTSRKPFAKALRNNGALLDQELWEKLDAALEPFRSTDEDKGDGWKSRVVLDRDELARQATLIDDLLERGSLPAALGLMVEWMISRVVLEHGQAARWLDYHQARRPAAGALGALMGLAKDRELAEGLTEDQRRLGQFWGALTELRNALHHHGMRPQPVVGKKADRAREDVGAGWEAFKDLDAALPIELDPVTTRLLVSPVGQRPGALYSALRACAEQGRPADACLLITSEGTEPLVEATLRAAGFDGAAHRLCMEDPHGDPAEIKRLSRAARTHLARAQEVCVNLTGGTTMMGLVASGVADEARWLGCAVRRLGVIDRRTAQAQADDPYVAGEAFWLDGNDDKEPAHDD
;
A
#
# COMPACT_ATOMS: atom_id res chain seq x y z
N MET A 1 3.08 -12.85 42.31
CA MET A 1 1.94 -12.41 43.15
C MET A 1 1.26 -11.33 42.35
N ASN A 2 0.06 -11.62 41.83
CA ASN A 2 -0.69 -10.67 41.01
C ASN A 2 -1.68 -9.94 41.92
N GLU A 3 -1.22 -8.86 42.55
CA GLU A 3 -2.03 -8.07 43.49
C GLU A 3 -3.09 -7.23 42.75
N THR A 4 -4.36 -7.39 43.11
CA THR A 4 -5.50 -6.63 42.60
C THR A 4 -5.88 -5.52 43.58
N LEU A 5 -5.97 -4.29 43.07
CA LEU A 5 -6.33 -3.10 43.85
C LEU A 5 -7.75 -2.63 43.50
N LEU A 6 -8.67 -2.69 44.46
CA LEU A 6 -10.01 -2.09 44.34
C LEU A 6 -9.97 -0.59 44.64
N VAL A 7 -10.45 0.23 43.70
CA VAL A 7 -10.63 1.67 43.90
C VAL A 7 -12.11 1.98 44.07
N THR A 8 -12.48 2.59 45.20
CA THR A 8 -13.87 2.93 45.55
C THR A 8 -13.98 4.36 46.06
N ALA A 9 -15.07 5.05 45.74
CA ALA A 9 -15.40 6.34 46.33
C ALA A 9 -16.47 6.19 47.43
N LEU A 10 -16.24 6.79 48.60
CA LEU A 10 -17.15 6.65 49.75
C LEU A 10 -18.17 7.78 49.83
N GLY A 11 -19.41 7.40 50.12
CA GLY A 11 -20.49 8.34 50.47
C GLY A 11 -20.49 8.71 51.96
N VAL A 12 -21.34 9.66 52.34
CA VAL A 12 -21.40 10.26 53.70
C VAL A 12 -22.55 9.73 54.56
N ASN A 13 -23.37 8.79 54.07
CA ASN A 13 -24.53 8.26 54.80
C ASN A 13 -24.65 6.74 54.56
N PRO A 14 -23.98 5.90 55.36
CA PRO A 14 -24.10 4.45 55.24
C PRO A 14 -25.55 4.02 55.55
N GLN A 15 -26.16 3.27 54.64
CA GLN A 15 -27.52 2.75 54.80
C GLN A 15 -27.53 1.25 54.60
N ALA A 16 -28.09 0.51 55.57
CA ALA A 16 -28.25 -0.92 55.45
C ALA A 16 -29.08 -1.28 54.20
N ALA A 17 -28.51 -2.17 53.40
CA ALA A 17 -29.15 -2.74 52.23
C ALA A 17 -28.70 -4.20 52.07
N THR A 18 -29.60 -5.03 51.54
CA THR A 18 -29.27 -6.39 51.12
C THR A 18 -28.70 -6.32 49.71
N TYR A 19 -27.40 -6.53 49.57
CA TYR A 19 -26.72 -6.58 48.28
C TYR A 19 -26.71 -7.99 47.71
N THR A 20 -26.77 -8.10 46.38
CA THR A 20 -26.70 -9.37 45.67
C THR A 20 -25.68 -9.31 44.53
N PHE A 21 -25.06 -10.44 44.20
CA PHE A 21 -24.09 -10.54 43.11
C PHE A 21 -24.29 -11.83 42.31
N GLY A 22 -24.16 -11.75 40.98
CA GLY A 22 -24.32 -12.89 40.07
C GLY A 22 -25.76 -13.13 39.58
N ALA A 23 -25.90 -14.07 38.64
CA ALA A 23 -27.16 -14.46 38.03
C ALA A 23 -27.71 -15.77 38.62
N GLY A 24 -29.03 -15.87 38.81
CA GLY A 24 -29.70 -17.09 39.28
C GLY A 24 -30.99 -16.80 40.05
N GLU A 25 -31.79 -17.83 40.33
CA GLU A 25 -33.02 -17.70 41.14
C GLU A 25 -32.72 -17.34 42.61
N HIS A 26 -31.52 -17.68 43.11
CA HIS A 26 -31.07 -17.40 44.47
C HIS A 26 -29.60 -16.93 44.48
N PRO A 27 -29.31 -15.68 44.06
CA PRO A 27 -27.95 -15.16 44.05
C PRO A 27 -27.41 -15.01 45.49
N PRO A 28 -26.08 -15.14 45.69
CA PRO A 28 -25.43 -14.77 46.94
C PRO A 28 -25.89 -13.39 47.42
N GLN A 29 -26.16 -13.28 48.71
CA GLN A 29 -26.65 -12.05 49.31
C GLN A 29 -25.96 -11.76 50.64
N VAL A 30 -25.76 -10.47 50.91
CA VAL A 30 -25.21 -10.00 52.19
C VAL A 30 -25.88 -8.70 52.58
N GLU A 31 -26.21 -8.56 53.86
CA GLU A 31 -26.68 -7.29 54.41
C GLU A 31 -25.47 -6.47 54.84
N ASN A 32 -25.35 -5.26 54.29
CA ASN A 32 -24.29 -4.35 54.67
C ASN A 32 -24.74 -2.90 54.51
N ALA A 33 -24.10 -1.98 55.24
CA ALA A 33 -24.36 -0.55 55.09
C ALA A 33 -23.48 0.12 54.02
N LEU A 34 -22.46 -0.61 53.53
CA LEU A 34 -21.46 -0.13 52.57
C LEU A 34 -21.38 -1.07 51.37
N ALA A 35 -21.66 -0.56 50.16
CA ALA A 35 -21.47 -1.31 48.92
C ALA A 35 -20.06 -1.88 48.75
N PRO A 36 -18.94 -1.14 48.91
CA PRO A 36 -17.61 -1.71 48.69
C PRO A 36 -17.30 -2.90 49.59
N LEU A 37 -17.80 -2.89 50.84
CA LEU A 37 -17.63 -4.02 51.75
C LEU A 37 -18.52 -5.20 51.34
N ALA A 38 -19.77 -4.93 50.96
CA ALA A 38 -20.69 -5.96 50.44
C ALA A 38 -20.15 -6.64 49.18
N LEU A 39 -19.60 -5.86 48.25
CA LEU A 39 -18.99 -6.35 47.01
C LEU A 39 -17.88 -7.35 47.33
N VAL A 40 -16.92 -6.97 48.17
CA VAL A 40 -15.81 -7.84 48.57
C VAL A 40 -16.28 -9.12 49.28
N GLN A 41 -17.34 -9.02 50.09
CA GLN A 41 -17.93 -10.18 50.76
C GLN A 41 -18.61 -11.15 49.79
N LEU A 42 -19.24 -10.63 48.74
CA LEU A 42 -19.97 -11.40 47.73
C LEU A 42 -19.06 -11.99 46.65
N LEU A 43 -17.89 -11.40 46.39
CA LEU A 43 -16.93 -11.91 45.42
C LEU A 43 -16.37 -13.29 45.85
N PRO A 44 -16.15 -14.20 44.88
CA PRO A 44 -15.39 -15.44 45.10
C PRO A 44 -14.02 -15.13 45.72
N GLU A 45 -13.53 -15.98 46.61
CA GLU A 45 -12.27 -15.74 47.33
C GLU A 45 -11.07 -15.50 46.40
N ALA A 46 -11.03 -16.19 45.25
CA ALA A 46 -9.99 -16.03 44.23
C ALA A 46 -10.08 -14.71 43.44
N GLU A 47 -11.21 -14.01 43.48
CA GLU A 47 -11.45 -12.74 42.76
C GLU A 47 -11.45 -11.54 43.72
N ARG A 48 -11.23 -11.75 45.02
CA ARG A 48 -11.19 -10.66 45.99
C ARG A 48 -9.94 -9.80 45.79
N PRO A 49 -10.06 -8.47 45.94
CA PRO A 49 -8.90 -7.60 45.94
C PRO A 49 -8.07 -7.82 47.19
N GLU A 50 -6.74 -7.81 47.05
CA GLU A 50 -5.81 -7.85 48.18
C GLU A 50 -5.72 -6.49 48.89
N ARG A 51 -6.00 -5.40 48.15
CA ARG A 51 -6.00 -4.04 48.67
C ARG A 51 -7.19 -3.23 48.21
N VAL A 52 -7.62 -2.29 49.04
CA VAL A 52 -8.67 -1.31 48.74
C VAL A 52 -8.14 0.10 48.91
N LEU A 53 -8.33 0.93 47.88
CA LEU A 53 -8.10 2.36 47.89
C LEU A 53 -9.43 3.10 48.02
N ALA A 54 -9.69 3.68 49.18
CA ALA A 54 -10.92 4.42 49.47
C ALA A 54 -10.72 5.92 49.25
N LEU A 55 -11.38 6.47 48.24
CA LEU A 55 -11.43 7.89 47.94
C LEU A 55 -12.50 8.54 48.81
N CYS A 56 -12.10 9.41 49.73
CA CYS A 56 -12.98 9.98 50.76
C CYS A 56 -12.97 11.50 50.73
N THR A 57 -14.15 12.12 50.76
CA THR A 57 -14.25 13.53 51.17
C THR A 57 -13.96 13.66 52.67
N PRO A 58 -13.65 14.85 53.19
CA PRO A 58 -13.43 15.06 54.63
C PRO A 58 -14.56 14.52 55.51
N GLU A 59 -15.81 14.60 55.05
CA GLU A 59 -16.99 14.07 55.75
C GLU A 59 -17.00 12.53 55.75
N ALA A 60 -16.79 11.89 54.59
CA ALA A 60 -16.79 10.44 54.47
C ALA A 60 -15.65 9.78 55.27
N LYS A 61 -14.52 10.50 55.45
CA LYS A 61 -13.40 10.07 56.31
C LYS A 61 -13.80 9.94 57.78
N GLY A 62 -14.71 10.78 58.27
CA GLY A 62 -15.23 10.71 59.63
C GLY A 62 -16.32 9.64 59.77
N ASP A 63 -17.28 9.64 58.84
CA ASP A 63 -18.54 8.93 59.03
C ASP A 63 -18.52 7.47 58.52
N THR A 64 -17.82 7.23 57.41
CA THR A 64 -17.97 5.99 56.62
C THR A 64 -16.69 5.15 56.61
N TRP A 65 -15.53 5.81 56.53
CA TRP A 65 -14.22 5.16 56.45
C TRP A 65 -13.91 4.19 57.59
N PRO A 66 -14.17 4.49 58.89
CA PRO A 66 -13.88 3.56 59.97
C PRO A 66 -14.60 2.21 59.80
N THR A 67 -15.88 2.26 59.41
CA THR A 67 -16.71 1.07 59.16
C THR A 67 -16.16 0.23 58.01
N LEU A 68 -15.71 0.86 56.91
CA LEU A 68 -15.10 0.15 55.79
C LEU A 68 -13.80 -0.54 56.21
N ARG A 69 -12.88 0.22 56.82
CA ARG A 69 -11.56 -0.27 57.24
C ARG A 69 -11.68 -1.46 58.18
N ASP A 70 -12.54 -1.34 59.21
CA ASP A 70 -12.70 -2.41 60.20
C ASP A 70 -13.37 -3.65 59.59
N GLY A 71 -14.28 -3.46 58.62
CA GLY A 71 -14.88 -4.55 57.85
C GLY A 71 -13.88 -5.29 56.98
N LEU A 72 -13.05 -4.57 56.22
CA LEU A 72 -12.01 -5.16 55.34
C LEU A 72 -10.90 -5.84 56.14
N THR A 73 -10.50 -5.27 57.29
CA THR A 73 -9.48 -5.86 58.17
C THR A 73 -9.92 -7.25 58.67
N LYS A 74 -11.21 -7.44 58.96
CA LYS A 74 -11.77 -8.75 59.34
C LYS A 74 -11.70 -9.79 58.21
N LEU A 75 -11.64 -9.33 56.97
CA LEU A 75 -11.48 -10.17 55.78
C LEU A 75 -10.01 -10.36 55.39
N GLY A 76 -9.06 -9.79 56.15
CA GLY A 76 -7.64 -9.85 55.86
C GLY A 76 -7.19 -8.93 54.70
N ILE A 77 -8.00 -7.93 54.35
CA ILE A 77 -7.75 -7.04 53.21
C ILE A 77 -7.27 -5.68 53.73
N GLU A 78 -6.15 -5.20 53.18
CA GLU A 78 -5.59 -3.90 53.55
C GLU A 78 -6.36 -2.76 52.87
N ALA A 79 -6.66 -1.71 53.63
CA ALA A 79 -7.36 -0.53 53.12
C ALA A 79 -6.54 0.74 53.31
N THR A 80 -6.39 1.54 52.25
CA THR A 80 -5.73 2.85 52.26
C THR A 80 -6.72 3.96 51.95
N LEU A 81 -6.65 5.06 52.69
CA LEU A 81 -7.49 6.26 52.50
C LEU A 81 -6.79 7.28 51.59
N VAL A 82 -7.53 7.86 50.64
CA VAL A 82 -7.13 9.06 49.90
C VAL A 82 -8.13 10.17 50.21
N GLU A 83 -7.65 11.26 50.80
CA GLU A 83 -8.49 12.42 51.12
C GLU A 83 -8.65 13.32 49.89
N LEU A 84 -9.87 13.39 49.36
CA LEU A 84 -10.26 14.21 48.22
C LEU A 84 -10.41 15.70 48.60
N GLY A 85 -10.42 16.58 47.61
CA GLY A 85 -10.74 17.98 47.81
C GLY A 85 -12.23 18.20 48.13
N THR A 86 -12.57 19.35 48.69
CA THR A 86 -13.97 19.78 48.90
C THR A 86 -14.59 20.44 47.67
N ASP A 87 -13.75 20.88 46.73
CA ASP A 87 -14.18 21.49 45.48
C ASP A 87 -14.41 20.43 44.40
N ALA A 88 -15.68 20.21 44.04
CA ALA A 88 -16.09 19.27 43.01
C ALA A 88 -15.62 19.66 41.58
N SER A 89 -15.18 20.90 41.38
CA SER A 89 -14.66 21.38 40.09
C SER A 89 -13.15 21.18 39.91
N ASP A 90 -12.43 20.82 40.97
CA ASP A 90 -10.99 20.56 40.95
C ASP A 90 -10.65 19.15 40.41
N LEU A 91 -10.84 18.99 39.09
CA LEU A 91 -10.57 17.73 38.39
C LEU A 91 -9.09 17.35 38.39
N ASP A 92 -8.20 18.35 38.27
CA ASP A 92 -6.75 18.13 38.24
C ASP A 92 -6.23 17.68 39.61
N GLY A 93 -6.70 18.33 40.70
CA GLY A 93 -6.40 17.91 42.06
C GLY A 93 -6.95 16.51 42.38
N PHE A 94 -8.16 16.18 41.92
CA PHE A 94 -8.71 14.83 42.02
C PHE A 94 -7.80 13.81 41.33
N LEU A 95 -7.50 14.01 40.04
CA LEU A 95 -6.71 13.07 39.25
C LEU A 95 -5.28 12.93 39.80
N THR A 96 -4.67 14.03 40.25
CA THR A 96 -3.34 14.04 40.87
C THR A 96 -3.31 13.18 42.13
N LYS A 97 -4.32 13.31 43.00
CA LYS A 97 -4.42 12.50 44.23
C LYS A 97 -4.62 11.02 43.94
N VAL A 98 -5.54 10.66 43.04
CA VAL A 98 -5.78 9.27 42.64
C VAL A 98 -4.52 8.68 41.99
N SER A 99 -3.87 9.42 41.09
CA SER A 99 -2.63 9.03 40.44
C SER A 99 -1.50 8.80 41.43
N ALA A 100 -1.33 9.67 42.43
CA ALA A 100 -0.29 9.52 43.44
C ALA A 100 -0.54 8.30 44.35
N ALA A 101 -1.80 7.93 44.56
CA ALA A 101 -2.19 6.87 45.48
C ALA A 101 -2.14 5.47 44.87
N ILE A 102 -2.28 5.34 43.55
CA ILE A 102 -2.02 4.07 42.86
C ILE A 102 -0.50 3.91 42.70
N PRO A 103 0.13 2.85 43.25
CA PRO A 103 1.57 2.63 43.15
C PRO A 103 2.09 2.51 41.70
N ARG A 104 3.42 2.64 41.53
CA ARG A 104 4.12 2.57 40.24
C ARG A 104 5.33 1.64 40.32
N GLY A 105 5.85 1.24 39.16
CA GLY A 105 7.09 0.45 39.08
C GLY A 105 6.90 -0.96 39.63
N SER A 106 7.84 -1.44 40.44
CA SER A 106 7.80 -2.78 41.05
C SER A 106 6.61 -3.00 41.97
N ASP A 107 6.05 -1.92 42.52
CA ASP A 107 4.98 -1.96 43.51
C ASP A 107 3.60 -1.74 42.85
N ALA A 108 3.55 -1.59 41.52
CA ALA A 108 2.30 -1.42 40.80
C ALA A 108 1.40 -2.66 40.97
N PRO A 109 0.08 -2.47 41.14
CA PRO A 109 -0.84 -3.60 41.18
C PRO A 109 -0.82 -4.33 39.85
N ALA A 110 -1.03 -5.65 39.88
CA ALA A 110 -1.16 -6.46 38.68
C ALA A 110 -2.48 -6.22 37.96
N ALA A 111 -3.53 -5.81 38.68
CA ALA A 111 -4.80 -5.41 38.10
C ALA A 111 -5.54 -4.37 38.98
N LEU A 112 -6.44 -3.61 38.34
CA LEU A 112 -7.33 -2.66 39.01
C LEU A 112 -8.76 -3.21 39.02
N MET A 113 -9.47 -2.97 40.12
CA MET A 113 -10.91 -3.19 40.23
C MET A 113 -11.59 -1.87 40.55
N ILE A 114 -12.78 -1.62 39.99
CA ILE A 114 -13.50 -0.36 40.19
C ILE A 114 -14.83 -0.64 40.91
N ASP A 115 -15.10 0.09 41.99
CA ASP A 115 -16.44 0.21 42.56
C ASP A 115 -16.97 1.62 42.30
N ALA A 116 -17.96 1.71 41.42
CA ALA A 116 -18.62 2.96 41.04
C ALA A 116 -19.93 3.21 41.83
N THR A 117 -20.21 2.45 42.89
CA THR A 117 -21.51 2.47 43.57
C THR A 117 -21.79 3.76 44.35
N HIS A 118 -20.75 4.33 44.99
CA HIS A 118 -20.91 5.43 45.94
C HIS A 118 -20.02 6.65 45.62
N GLY A 119 -20.38 7.78 46.24
CA GLY A 119 -19.78 9.11 46.03
C GLY A 119 -20.88 10.17 45.79
N TYR A 120 -20.60 11.47 46.03
CA TYR A 120 -21.41 12.52 45.39
C TYR A 120 -21.50 12.19 43.89
N ARG A 121 -22.69 12.33 43.27
CA ARG A 121 -23.04 11.72 41.95
C ARG A 121 -21.97 11.79 40.83
N HIS A 122 -21.05 12.75 40.88
CA HIS A 122 -19.94 12.88 39.94
C HIS A 122 -18.67 12.10 40.31
N TYR A 123 -18.34 11.84 41.59
CA TYR A 123 -17.10 11.15 41.98
C TYR A 123 -17.06 9.67 41.55
N ALA A 124 -18.21 8.99 41.48
CA ALA A 124 -18.29 7.66 40.89
C ALA A 124 -17.82 7.66 39.43
N LEU A 125 -18.33 8.61 38.63
CA LEU A 125 -17.92 8.80 37.24
C LEU A 125 -16.44 9.20 37.13
N LEU A 126 -15.97 10.15 37.95
CA LEU A 126 -14.58 10.58 37.95
C LEU A 126 -13.63 9.42 38.32
N THR A 127 -14.00 8.59 39.28
CA THR A 127 -13.22 7.41 39.66
C THR A 127 -13.14 6.42 38.51
N TYR A 128 -14.28 6.10 37.89
CA TYR A 128 -14.34 5.22 36.72
C TYR A 128 -13.47 5.72 35.56
N LEU A 129 -13.50 7.02 35.26
CA LEU A 129 -12.68 7.62 34.20
C LEU A 129 -11.20 7.72 34.58
N ALA A 130 -10.88 8.06 35.83
CA ALA A 130 -9.50 8.19 36.30
C ALA A 130 -8.79 6.84 36.33
N VAL A 131 -9.46 5.77 36.78
CA VAL A 131 -8.88 4.43 36.76
C VAL A 131 -8.64 3.96 35.34
N GLN A 132 -9.59 4.16 34.40
CA GLN A 132 -9.38 3.88 32.98
C GLN A 132 -8.20 4.65 32.38
N TYR A 133 -8.11 5.96 32.65
CA TYR A 133 -7.01 6.79 32.17
C TYR A 133 -5.65 6.28 32.70
N LEU A 134 -5.58 5.96 33.99
CA LEU A 134 -4.34 5.48 34.62
C LEU A 134 -3.99 4.05 34.19
N SER A 135 -4.99 3.20 33.98
CA SER A 135 -4.85 1.86 33.40
C SER A 135 -4.17 1.94 32.04
N ALA A 136 -4.70 2.76 31.11
CA ALA A 136 -4.13 2.96 29.79
C ALA A 136 -2.71 3.56 29.84
N LEU A 137 -2.51 4.59 30.66
CA LEU A 137 -1.22 5.29 30.79
C LEU A 137 -0.11 4.39 31.38
N ARG A 138 -0.46 3.52 32.33
CA ARG A 138 0.49 2.69 33.09
C ARG A 138 0.51 1.24 32.64
N LYS A 139 -0.33 0.87 31.67
CA LYS A 139 -0.52 -0.51 31.18
C LYS A 139 -0.87 -1.50 32.30
N ILE A 140 -1.74 -1.07 33.22
CA ILE A 140 -2.27 -1.92 34.30
C ILE A 140 -3.67 -2.37 33.87
N PRO A 141 -3.96 -3.67 33.71
CA PRO A 141 -5.28 -4.13 33.27
C PRO A 141 -6.36 -3.81 34.32
N ILE A 142 -7.59 -3.59 33.86
CA ILE A 142 -8.75 -3.51 34.75
C ILE A 142 -9.41 -4.88 34.76
N ALA A 143 -9.32 -5.58 35.88
CA ALA A 143 -9.91 -6.91 36.04
C ALA A 143 -11.44 -6.86 36.08
N SER A 144 -12.01 -5.84 36.74
CA SER A 144 -13.46 -5.69 36.85
C SER A 144 -13.91 -4.29 37.27
N ALA A 145 -15.17 -3.99 36.96
CA ALA A 145 -15.84 -2.78 37.40
C ALA A 145 -17.28 -3.10 37.81
N TYR A 146 -17.73 -2.57 38.95
CA TYR A 146 -19.05 -2.88 39.50
C TYR A 146 -19.81 -1.64 39.91
N TYR A 147 -21.14 -1.73 39.86
CA TYR A 147 -22.06 -0.69 40.31
C TYR A 147 -23.26 -1.30 41.04
N GLY A 148 -23.44 -0.98 42.33
CA GLY A 148 -24.59 -1.43 43.12
C GLY A 148 -25.85 -0.62 42.83
N LEU A 149 -26.87 -1.28 42.30
CA LEU A 149 -28.19 -0.68 42.02
C LEU A 149 -29.03 -0.64 43.30
N LEU A 150 -28.94 0.44 44.07
CA LEU A 150 -29.60 0.55 45.38
C LEU A 150 -31.12 0.32 45.31
N ARG A 151 -31.59 -0.74 46.00
CA ARG A 151 -33.01 -1.14 46.13
C ARG A 151 -33.77 -1.28 44.82
N GLN A 152 -33.10 -1.75 43.76
CA GLN A 152 -33.72 -1.95 42.44
C GLN A 152 -33.92 -3.43 42.08
N GLY A 153 -33.56 -4.37 42.95
CA GLY A 153 -33.85 -5.79 42.76
C GLY A 153 -35.33 -6.11 42.96
N PRO A 154 -35.80 -7.28 42.48
CA PRO A 154 -37.21 -7.70 42.55
C PRO A 154 -37.79 -7.67 43.97
N ASP A 155 -36.98 -7.98 44.97
CA ASP A 155 -37.37 -8.04 46.39
C ASP A 155 -36.94 -6.78 47.18
N GLY A 156 -36.59 -5.69 46.48
CA GLY A 156 -35.98 -4.51 47.10
C GLY A 156 -34.50 -4.68 47.46
N SER A 157 -33.86 -5.75 46.99
CA SER A 157 -32.42 -5.97 47.08
C SER A 157 -31.62 -4.99 46.21
N SER A 158 -30.32 -4.93 46.40
CA SER A 158 -29.39 -4.04 45.69
C SER A 158 -28.40 -4.85 44.86
N PRO A 159 -28.74 -5.25 43.63
CA PRO A 159 -27.86 -6.06 42.80
C PRO A 159 -26.65 -5.26 42.33
N PHE A 160 -25.47 -5.89 42.34
CA PHE A 160 -24.29 -5.39 41.66
C PHE A 160 -24.38 -5.68 40.17
N LEU A 161 -24.33 -4.61 39.37
CA LEU A 161 -24.15 -4.66 37.93
C LEU A 161 -22.66 -4.76 37.61
N ASP A 162 -22.30 -5.71 36.75
CA ASP A 162 -20.95 -5.80 36.16
C ASP A 162 -20.84 -4.80 35.00
N LEU A 163 -19.92 -3.85 35.12
CA LEU A 163 -19.63 -2.81 34.15
C LEU A 163 -18.45 -3.16 33.22
N ARG A 164 -17.83 -4.35 33.35
CA ARG A 164 -16.78 -4.78 32.42
C ARG A 164 -17.16 -4.67 30.94
N PRO A 165 -18.38 -5.04 30.50
CA PRO A 165 -18.76 -4.90 29.09
C PRO A 165 -18.68 -3.45 28.57
N MET A 166 -18.80 -2.45 29.46
CA MET A 166 -18.64 -1.04 29.09
C MET A 166 -17.17 -0.63 28.92
N LEU A 167 -16.25 -1.27 29.63
CA LEU A 167 -14.81 -1.08 29.45
C LEU A 167 -14.37 -1.69 28.11
N GLU A 168 -14.76 -2.94 27.86
CA GLU A 168 -14.44 -3.68 26.63
C GLU A 168 -15.03 -3.01 25.39
N LEU A 169 -16.23 -2.42 25.50
CA LEU A 169 -16.83 -1.66 24.39
C LEU A 169 -15.90 -0.56 23.85
N GLN A 170 -15.18 0.14 24.74
CA GLN A 170 -14.25 1.19 24.31
C GLN A 170 -13.05 0.61 23.55
N GLU A 171 -12.58 -0.56 23.96
CA GLU A 171 -11.49 -1.28 23.29
C GLU A 171 -11.92 -1.74 21.89
N TRP A 172 -13.13 -2.30 21.76
CA TRP A 172 -13.70 -2.68 20.46
C TRP A 172 -13.88 -1.48 19.52
N ILE A 173 -14.43 -0.37 20.04
CA ILE A 173 -14.59 0.88 19.26
C ILE A 173 -13.23 1.39 18.80
N HIS A 174 -12.23 1.40 19.68
CA HIS A 174 -10.89 1.84 19.35
C HIS A 174 -10.23 0.94 18.30
N ALA A 175 -10.30 -0.39 18.48
CA ALA A 175 -9.73 -1.36 17.55
C ALA A 175 -10.36 -1.29 16.15
N LEU A 176 -11.69 -1.14 16.07
CA LEU A 176 -12.37 -0.93 14.78
C LEU A 176 -11.99 0.38 14.12
N ARG A 177 -11.85 1.45 14.91
CA ARG A 177 -11.44 2.75 14.40
C ARG A 177 -10.03 2.71 13.84
N VAL A 178 -9.10 2.09 14.57
CA VAL A 178 -7.71 1.88 14.11
C VAL A 178 -7.69 1.03 12.84
N PHE A 179 -8.50 -0.03 12.77
CA PHE A 179 -8.60 -0.83 11.55
C PHE A 179 -9.16 -0.04 10.37
N ALA A 180 -10.21 0.75 10.58
CA ALA A 180 -10.82 1.55 9.52
C ALA A 180 -9.86 2.66 9.02
N GLU A 181 -9.28 3.42 9.94
CA GLU A 181 -8.45 4.61 9.64
C GLU A 181 -7.01 4.26 9.23
N ALA A 182 -6.38 3.29 9.90
CA ALA A 182 -4.97 2.96 9.70
C ALA A 182 -4.74 1.62 8.99
N GLY A 183 -5.78 0.79 8.82
CA GLY A 183 -5.62 -0.55 8.24
C GLY A 183 -5.05 -1.60 9.19
N ASP A 184 -4.77 -1.23 10.44
CA ASP A 184 -4.21 -2.11 11.45
C ASP A 184 -5.30 -2.92 12.16
N ALA A 185 -5.29 -4.24 11.96
CA ALA A 185 -6.23 -5.16 12.58
C ALA A 185 -5.70 -5.82 13.86
N THR A 186 -4.53 -5.40 14.36
CA THR A 186 -3.86 -6.03 15.52
C THR A 186 -4.74 -5.99 16.76
N GLY A 187 -5.32 -4.83 17.08
CA GLY A 187 -6.23 -4.69 18.23
C GLY A 187 -7.47 -5.56 18.11
N LEU A 188 -8.04 -5.70 16.90
CA LEU A 188 -9.18 -6.60 16.67
C LEU A 188 -8.78 -8.06 16.83
N ALA A 189 -7.61 -8.43 16.31
CA ALA A 189 -7.07 -9.78 16.44
C ALA A 189 -6.82 -10.14 17.91
N GLU A 190 -6.30 -9.22 18.72
CA GLU A 190 -6.07 -9.39 20.17
C GLU A 190 -7.39 -9.55 20.94
N LEU A 191 -8.39 -8.71 20.69
CA LEU A 191 -9.70 -8.79 21.36
C LEU A 191 -10.48 -10.07 21.04
N ILE A 192 -10.19 -10.71 19.90
CA ILE A 192 -10.74 -12.02 19.54
C ILE A 192 -9.94 -13.15 20.19
N ASP A 193 -8.62 -13.02 20.23
CA ASP A 193 -7.66 -14.03 20.67
C ASP A 193 -7.27 -13.84 22.15
N ASP A 194 -8.25 -13.91 23.04
CA ASP A 194 -8.07 -13.77 24.50
C ASP A 194 -7.37 -14.98 25.17
N GLY A 195 -6.57 -15.75 24.41
CA GLY A 195 -5.70 -16.83 24.90
C GLY A 195 -6.39 -18.08 25.47
N GLU A 196 -7.65 -18.01 25.91
CA GLU A 196 -8.33 -19.10 26.63
C GLU A 196 -9.28 -19.94 25.74
N ARG A 197 -9.51 -19.55 24.48
CA ARG A 197 -10.68 -20.03 23.71
C ARG A 197 -10.33 -20.58 22.31
N GLY A 198 -9.81 -21.80 22.24
CA GLY A 198 -9.96 -22.70 21.07
C GLY A 198 -9.29 -22.29 19.74
N GLN A 199 -9.31 -23.19 18.74
CA GLN A 199 -8.61 -22.99 17.46
C GLN A 199 -9.29 -21.97 16.51
N GLU A 200 -10.56 -21.66 16.72
CA GLU A 200 -11.36 -20.85 15.79
C GLU A 200 -11.09 -19.34 15.94
N PRO A 201 -11.06 -18.76 17.16
CA PRO A 201 -10.57 -17.40 17.43
C PRO A 201 -9.17 -17.11 16.88
N ALA A 202 -8.20 -17.99 17.16
CA ALA A 202 -6.83 -17.84 16.66
C ALA A 202 -6.75 -17.79 15.12
N LYS A 203 -7.60 -18.57 14.42
CA LYS A 203 -7.68 -18.54 12.95
C LYS A 203 -8.24 -17.22 12.43
N MET A 204 -9.24 -16.65 13.10
CA MET A 204 -9.83 -15.35 12.72
C MET A 204 -8.84 -14.21 12.96
N ALA A 205 -8.17 -14.22 14.11
CA ALA A 205 -7.11 -13.28 14.44
C ALA A 205 -5.97 -13.34 13.41
N GLY A 206 -5.54 -14.55 13.02
CA GLY A 206 -4.58 -14.76 11.95
C GLY A 206 -5.03 -14.17 10.61
N ALA A 207 -6.27 -14.40 10.21
CA ALA A 207 -6.82 -13.85 8.96
C ALA A 207 -6.86 -12.31 8.95
N LEU A 208 -7.25 -11.69 10.07
CA LEU A 208 -7.26 -10.24 10.23
C LEU A 208 -5.84 -9.65 10.14
N ARG A 209 -4.85 -10.30 10.76
CA ARG A 209 -3.44 -9.89 10.64
C ARG A 209 -2.95 -9.95 9.20
N THR A 210 -3.25 -11.03 8.46
CA THR A 210 -2.89 -11.14 7.03
C THR A 210 -3.56 -10.05 6.19
N ILE A 211 -4.82 -9.70 6.46
CA ILE A 211 -5.52 -8.61 5.78
C ILE A 211 -4.81 -7.27 6.05
N ALA A 212 -4.48 -6.98 7.31
CA ALA A 212 -3.77 -5.78 7.69
C ALA A 212 -2.40 -5.68 7.01
N GLU A 213 -1.62 -6.77 7.03
CA GLU A 213 -0.32 -6.86 6.35
C GLU A 213 -0.45 -6.61 4.84
N ALA A 214 -1.42 -7.23 4.17
CA ALA A 214 -1.64 -7.05 2.74
C ALA A 214 -2.07 -5.62 2.38
N ARG A 215 -2.94 -5.02 3.21
CA ARG A 215 -3.40 -3.64 3.04
C ARG A 215 -2.24 -2.65 3.24
N GLU A 216 -1.47 -2.78 4.32
CA GLU A 216 -0.33 -1.92 4.64
C GLU A 216 0.76 -1.99 3.57
N ALA A 217 1.09 -3.20 3.10
CA ALA A 217 2.13 -3.42 2.10
C ALA A 217 1.69 -3.10 0.65
N GLY A 218 0.42 -2.74 0.42
CA GLY A 218 -0.10 -2.48 -0.93
C GLY A 218 -0.10 -3.74 -1.81
N LEU A 219 -0.49 -4.88 -1.26
CA LEU A 219 -0.57 -6.18 -1.92
C LEU A 219 -2.01 -6.47 -2.36
N PRO A 220 -2.46 -5.99 -3.53
CA PRO A 220 -3.87 -6.00 -3.89
C PRO A 220 -4.46 -7.41 -4.05
N LEU A 221 -3.68 -8.34 -4.62
CA LEU A 221 -4.17 -9.69 -4.88
C LEU A 221 -4.39 -10.44 -3.56
N GLU A 222 -3.43 -10.34 -2.65
CA GLU A 222 -3.52 -10.91 -1.30
C GLU A 222 -4.70 -10.29 -0.53
N LEU A 223 -4.82 -8.96 -0.56
CA LEU A 223 -5.90 -8.27 0.12
C LEU A 223 -7.27 -8.71 -0.42
N ARG A 224 -7.41 -8.80 -1.75
CA ARG A 224 -8.60 -9.30 -2.44
C ARG A 224 -9.02 -10.68 -1.91
N ARG A 225 -8.07 -11.60 -1.90
CA ARG A 225 -8.29 -13.00 -1.52
C ARG A 225 -8.66 -13.13 -0.05
N GLU A 226 -7.87 -12.53 0.84
CA GLU A 226 -8.08 -12.70 2.28
C GLU A 226 -9.34 -11.96 2.76
N SER A 227 -9.67 -10.81 2.16
CA SER A 227 -10.95 -10.12 2.41
C SER A 227 -12.15 -10.99 2.00
N ALA A 228 -12.11 -11.58 0.79
CA ALA A 228 -13.16 -12.48 0.31
C ALA A 228 -13.30 -13.72 1.21
N ARG A 229 -12.18 -14.31 1.62
CA ARG A 229 -12.15 -15.47 2.52
C ARG A 229 -12.71 -15.14 3.90
N PHE A 230 -12.37 -13.99 4.46
CA PHE A 230 -12.88 -13.57 5.76
C PHE A 230 -14.41 -13.38 5.73
N CYS A 231 -14.92 -12.65 4.74
CA CYS A 231 -16.37 -12.43 4.58
C CYS A 231 -17.15 -13.74 4.37
N THR A 232 -16.59 -14.71 3.64
CA THR A 232 -17.24 -15.99 3.34
C THR A 232 -17.15 -17.01 4.48
N THR A 233 -16.01 -17.12 5.15
CA THR A 233 -15.74 -18.21 6.11
C THR A 233 -15.70 -17.76 7.57
N SER A 234 -15.26 -16.54 7.85
CA SER A 234 -15.01 -16.05 9.22
C SER A 234 -16.10 -15.12 9.73
N ARG A 235 -17.01 -14.61 8.89
CA ARG A 235 -18.07 -13.68 9.30
C ARG A 235 -18.98 -14.19 10.42
N LYS A 236 -19.57 -15.39 10.27
CA LYS A 236 -20.45 -15.98 11.30
C LYS A 236 -19.68 -16.36 12.57
N PRO A 237 -18.51 -17.03 12.48
CA PRO A 237 -17.65 -17.26 13.65
C PRO A 237 -17.27 -15.97 14.39
N PHE A 238 -16.95 -14.90 13.66
CA PHE A 238 -16.56 -13.62 14.24
C PHE A 238 -17.72 -12.96 15.00
N ALA A 239 -18.91 -12.89 14.40
CA ALA A 239 -20.10 -12.39 15.08
C ALA A 239 -20.44 -13.21 16.34
N LYS A 240 -20.23 -14.53 16.30
CA LYS A 240 -20.39 -15.40 17.48
C LYS A 240 -19.33 -15.12 18.55
N ALA A 241 -18.08 -14.88 18.16
CA ALA A 241 -16.99 -14.54 19.07
C ALA A 241 -17.27 -13.22 19.81
N LEU A 242 -17.73 -12.19 19.10
CA LEU A 242 -18.16 -10.93 19.70
C LEU A 242 -19.20 -11.15 20.81
N ARG A 243 -20.26 -11.94 20.52
CA ARG A 243 -21.29 -12.29 21.51
C ARG A 243 -20.74 -13.03 22.72
N ASN A 244 -19.87 -14.02 22.48
CA ASN A 244 -19.30 -14.85 23.53
C ASN A 244 -18.32 -14.08 24.44
N ASN A 245 -17.71 -13.02 23.91
CA ASN A 245 -16.83 -12.13 24.65
C ASN A 245 -17.61 -10.95 25.25
N GLY A 246 -18.95 -10.98 25.26
CA GLY A 246 -19.75 -9.93 25.91
C GLY A 246 -19.71 -8.58 25.21
N ALA A 247 -19.22 -8.51 23.97
CA ALA A 247 -19.12 -7.27 23.21
C ALA A 247 -20.51 -6.64 23.04
N LEU A 248 -20.67 -5.42 23.55
CA LEU A 248 -21.87 -4.62 23.34
C LEU A 248 -21.93 -4.16 21.88
N LEU A 249 -23.15 -4.05 21.33
CA LEU A 249 -23.38 -3.63 19.93
C LEU A 249 -22.67 -4.53 18.91
N ASP A 250 -22.54 -5.83 19.19
CA ASP A 250 -21.91 -6.84 18.35
C ASP A 250 -22.30 -6.73 16.85
N GLN A 251 -23.58 -6.47 16.58
CA GLN A 251 -24.09 -6.29 15.22
C GLN A 251 -23.42 -5.11 14.50
N GLU A 252 -23.37 -3.94 15.13
CA GLU A 252 -22.78 -2.73 14.54
C GLU A 252 -21.27 -2.92 14.33
N LEU A 253 -20.60 -3.59 15.28
CA LEU A 253 -19.16 -3.86 15.19
C LEU A 253 -18.81 -4.70 13.97
N TRP A 254 -19.55 -5.80 13.71
CA TRP A 254 -19.26 -6.63 12.54
C TRP A 254 -19.69 -5.96 11.23
N GLU A 255 -20.79 -5.21 11.20
CA GLU A 255 -21.23 -4.48 10.00
C GLU A 255 -20.18 -3.45 9.56
N LYS A 256 -19.52 -2.79 10.52
CA LYS A 256 -18.39 -1.89 10.25
C LYS A 256 -17.19 -2.61 9.65
N LEU A 257 -16.83 -3.77 10.19
CA LEU A 257 -15.74 -4.59 9.65
C LEU A 257 -16.06 -5.05 8.22
N ASP A 258 -17.28 -5.55 7.97
CA ASP A 258 -17.71 -6.00 6.64
C ASP A 258 -17.64 -4.86 5.62
N ALA A 259 -18.15 -3.68 5.98
CA ALA A 259 -18.09 -2.48 5.15
C ALA A 259 -16.66 -2.03 4.82
N ALA A 260 -15.70 -2.26 5.73
CA ALA A 260 -14.29 -1.94 5.51
C ALA A 260 -13.56 -2.94 4.59
N LEU A 261 -14.04 -4.19 4.51
CA LEU A 261 -13.46 -5.24 3.65
C LEU A 261 -14.13 -5.31 2.27
N GLU A 262 -15.40 -4.90 2.20
CA GLU A 262 -16.24 -4.94 0.99
C GLU A 262 -15.57 -4.36 -0.26
N PRO A 263 -14.88 -3.20 -0.23
CA PRO A 263 -14.33 -2.60 -1.46
C PRO A 263 -13.17 -3.40 -2.07
N PHE A 264 -12.52 -4.25 -1.28
CA PHE A 264 -11.33 -4.98 -1.70
C PHE A 264 -11.61 -6.42 -2.10
N ARG A 265 -12.72 -7.02 -1.63
CA ARG A 265 -12.98 -8.44 -1.85
C ARG A 265 -13.33 -8.77 -3.30
N SER A 266 -13.02 -9.99 -3.72
CA SER A 266 -13.57 -10.58 -4.94
C SER A 266 -14.82 -11.42 -4.66
N THR A 267 -15.59 -11.66 -5.72
CA THR A 267 -16.63 -12.71 -5.77
C THR A 267 -16.07 -14.08 -6.11
N ASP A 268 -14.85 -14.16 -6.64
CA ASP A 268 -14.22 -15.42 -7.05
C ASP A 268 -13.55 -16.14 -5.88
N GLU A 269 -13.56 -17.47 -5.93
CA GLU A 269 -12.87 -18.30 -4.94
C GLU A 269 -11.40 -18.55 -5.35
N ASP A 270 -10.50 -17.64 -4.95
CA ASP A 270 -9.06 -17.76 -5.16
C ASP A 270 -8.43 -18.81 -4.21
N LYS A 271 -8.64 -20.10 -4.50
CA LYS A 271 -8.21 -21.26 -3.67
C LYS A 271 -7.02 -22.00 -4.25
N GLY A 272 -6.25 -22.67 -3.38
CA GLY A 272 -5.15 -23.57 -3.73
C GLY A 272 -3.86 -22.90 -4.20
N ASP A 273 -2.85 -23.70 -4.51
CA ASP A 273 -1.55 -23.21 -4.99
C ASP A 273 -1.68 -22.58 -6.38
N GLY A 274 -0.81 -21.59 -6.66
CA GLY A 274 -0.80 -20.87 -7.92
C GLY A 274 -2.06 -20.04 -8.20
N TRP A 275 -2.88 -19.71 -7.20
CA TRP A 275 -4.13 -18.97 -7.39
C TRP A 275 -3.95 -17.63 -8.11
N LYS A 276 -2.82 -16.95 -7.91
CA LYS A 276 -2.51 -15.70 -8.60
C LYS A 276 -2.56 -15.81 -10.13
N SER A 277 -2.12 -16.93 -10.70
CA SER A 277 -2.14 -17.11 -12.16
C SER A 277 -3.55 -17.30 -12.73
N ARG A 278 -4.54 -17.51 -11.87
CA ARG A 278 -5.96 -17.61 -12.25
C ARG A 278 -6.68 -16.28 -12.14
N VAL A 279 -6.05 -15.26 -11.53
CA VAL A 279 -6.62 -13.92 -11.47
C VAL A 279 -6.60 -13.30 -12.86
N VAL A 280 -7.79 -12.97 -13.35
CA VAL A 280 -7.99 -12.28 -14.61
C VAL A 280 -7.71 -10.80 -14.42
N LEU A 281 -6.85 -10.23 -15.27
CA LEU A 281 -6.69 -8.79 -15.37
C LEU A 281 -7.83 -8.24 -16.25
N ASP A 282 -8.77 -7.57 -15.62
CA ASP A 282 -9.87 -6.85 -16.25
C ASP A 282 -10.07 -5.48 -15.60
N ARG A 283 -11.09 -4.75 -16.05
CA ARG A 283 -11.41 -3.42 -15.52
C ARG A 283 -11.84 -3.48 -14.05
N ASP A 284 -12.57 -4.52 -13.65
CA ASP A 284 -13.04 -4.66 -12.26
C ASP A 284 -11.85 -4.91 -11.31
N GLU A 285 -10.86 -5.67 -11.75
CA GLU A 285 -9.62 -5.90 -11.02
C GLU A 285 -8.80 -4.62 -10.89
N LEU A 286 -8.62 -3.88 -11.98
CA LEU A 286 -7.95 -2.57 -11.92
C LEU A 286 -8.71 -1.59 -11.03
N ALA A 287 -10.04 -1.57 -11.06
CA ALA A 287 -10.86 -0.71 -10.21
C ALA A 287 -10.66 -1.03 -8.72
N ARG A 288 -10.67 -2.33 -8.34
CA ARG A 288 -10.35 -2.75 -6.96
C ARG A 288 -8.95 -2.32 -6.51
N GLN A 289 -7.96 -2.47 -7.39
CA GLN A 289 -6.60 -2.03 -7.10
C GLN A 289 -6.50 -0.50 -6.95
N ALA A 290 -7.25 0.26 -7.76
CA ALA A 290 -7.34 1.71 -7.65
C ALA A 290 -7.96 2.13 -6.30
N THR A 291 -9.00 1.44 -5.83
CA THR A 291 -9.56 1.65 -4.49
C THR A 291 -8.51 1.47 -3.40
N LEU A 292 -7.62 0.47 -3.51
CA LEU A 292 -6.51 0.29 -2.54
C LEU A 292 -5.48 1.43 -2.63
N ILE A 293 -5.19 1.94 -3.82
CA ILE A 293 -4.28 3.09 -3.99
C ILE A 293 -4.90 4.33 -3.33
N ASP A 294 -6.18 4.60 -3.55
CA ASP A 294 -6.90 5.73 -2.94
C ASP A 294 -6.89 5.60 -1.40
N ASP A 295 -7.21 4.41 -0.89
CA ASP A 295 -7.15 4.07 0.53
C ASP A 295 -5.74 4.28 1.13
N LEU A 296 -4.67 3.91 0.40
CA LEU A 296 -3.28 4.12 0.81
C LEU A 296 -2.91 5.62 0.86
N LEU A 297 -3.39 6.41 -0.11
CA LEU A 297 -3.18 7.85 -0.17
C LEU A 297 -3.90 8.57 0.98
N GLU A 298 -5.15 8.23 1.24
CA GLU A 298 -5.98 8.82 2.30
C GLU A 298 -5.36 8.61 3.70
N ARG A 299 -4.80 7.42 3.97
CA ARG A 299 -4.11 7.14 5.25
C ARG A 299 -2.68 7.68 5.34
N GLY A 300 -2.16 8.29 4.27
CA GLY A 300 -0.78 8.80 4.24
C GLY A 300 0.31 7.74 4.06
N SER A 301 -0.04 6.51 3.66
CA SER A 301 0.89 5.41 3.35
C SER A 301 1.54 5.59 1.97
N LEU A 302 2.23 6.70 1.81
CA LEU A 302 2.71 7.18 0.51
C LEU A 302 3.67 6.21 -0.22
N PRO A 303 4.67 5.56 0.43
CA PRO A 303 5.55 4.64 -0.27
C PRO A 303 4.81 3.46 -0.91
N ALA A 304 3.88 2.85 -0.18
CA ALA A 304 3.06 1.74 -0.67
C ALA A 304 2.06 2.20 -1.75
N ALA A 305 1.42 3.36 -1.57
CA ALA A 305 0.55 3.96 -2.59
C ALA A 305 1.28 4.13 -3.93
N LEU A 306 2.46 4.77 -3.92
CA LEU A 306 3.23 5.06 -5.12
C LEU A 306 3.82 3.78 -5.75
N GLY A 307 4.25 2.84 -4.93
CA GLY A 307 4.71 1.53 -5.40
C GLY A 307 3.61 0.79 -6.17
N LEU A 308 2.42 0.69 -5.57
CA LEU A 308 1.27 0.07 -6.19
C LEU A 308 0.77 0.84 -7.42
N MET A 309 0.76 2.18 -7.37
CA MET A 309 0.35 3.03 -8.49
C MET A 309 1.23 2.83 -9.73
N VAL A 310 2.55 2.65 -9.56
CA VAL A 310 3.47 2.31 -10.65
C VAL A 310 3.08 0.97 -11.28
N GLU A 311 2.89 -0.06 -10.46
CA GLU A 311 2.53 -1.39 -10.95
C GLU A 311 1.13 -1.45 -11.56
N TRP A 312 0.21 -0.61 -11.08
CA TRP A 312 -1.13 -0.44 -11.62
C TRP A 312 -1.13 0.17 -13.01
N MET A 313 -0.36 1.25 -13.22
CA MET A 313 -0.21 1.87 -14.54
C MET A 313 0.37 0.88 -15.56
N ILE A 314 1.35 0.06 -15.15
CA ILE A 314 1.88 -1.02 -15.98
C ILE A 314 0.79 -2.04 -16.32
N SER A 315 0.02 -2.50 -15.32
CA SER A 315 -1.09 -3.43 -15.53
C SER A 315 -2.17 -2.84 -16.46
N ARG A 316 -2.48 -1.55 -16.34
CA ARG A 316 -3.40 -0.87 -17.26
C ARG A 316 -2.90 -0.90 -18.69
N VAL A 317 -1.62 -0.60 -18.94
CA VAL A 317 -1.04 -0.70 -20.30
C VAL A 317 -1.04 -2.14 -20.82
N VAL A 318 -0.77 -3.13 -19.96
CA VAL A 318 -0.87 -4.56 -20.32
C VAL A 318 -2.29 -4.92 -20.77
N LEU A 319 -3.32 -4.40 -20.10
CA LEU A 319 -4.71 -4.61 -20.47
C LEU A 319 -5.03 -3.96 -21.84
N GLU A 320 -4.63 -2.70 -22.03
CA GLU A 320 -4.86 -1.96 -23.29
C GLU A 320 -4.17 -2.61 -24.49
N HIS A 321 -2.95 -3.14 -24.31
CA HIS A 321 -2.23 -3.87 -25.36
C HIS A 321 -2.74 -5.32 -25.60
N GLY A 322 -3.84 -5.72 -24.93
CA GLY A 322 -4.43 -7.06 -25.10
C GLY A 322 -3.57 -8.20 -24.56
N GLN A 323 -2.68 -7.95 -23.60
CA GLN A 323 -1.77 -8.95 -23.02
C GLN A 323 -2.25 -9.49 -21.65
N ALA A 324 -3.54 -9.31 -21.34
CA ALA A 324 -4.15 -9.69 -20.05
C ALA A 324 -3.90 -11.15 -19.64
N ALA A 325 -3.83 -12.09 -20.60
CA ALA A 325 -3.63 -13.52 -20.30
C ALA A 325 -2.28 -13.85 -19.64
N ARG A 326 -1.28 -12.97 -19.76
CA ARG A 326 0.08 -13.14 -19.22
C ARG A 326 0.53 -11.94 -18.40
N TRP A 327 -0.41 -11.21 -17.79
CA TRP A 327 -0.14 -9.92 -17.15
C TRP A 327 0.82 -9.94 -15.96
N LEU A 328 1.03 -11.12 -15.36
CA LEU A 328 2.01 -11.36 -14.32
C LEU A 328 3.42 -11.67 -14.86
N ASP A 329 3.55 -11.95 -16.17
CA ASP A 329 4.85 -12.24 -16.78
C ASP A 329 5.69 -10.96 -16.91
N TYR A 330 6.83 -10.95 -16.21
CA TYR A 330 7.72 -9.81 -16.18
C TYR A 330 8.31 -9.49 -17.56
N HIS A 331 8.80 -10.48 -18.29
CA HIS A 331 9.56 -10.27 -19.51
C HIS A 331 8.67 -10.00 -20.72
N GLN A 332 7.56 -10.74 -20.84
CA GLN A 332 6.71 -10.71 -22.03
C GLN A 332 5.60 -9.66 -21.97
N ALA A 333 5.17 -9.25 -20.77
CA ALA A 333 4.06 -8.30 -20.61
C ALA A 333 4.45 -7.03 -19.85
N ARG A 334 4.96 -7.18 -18.61
CA ARG A 334 5.17 -6.02 -17.72
C ARG A 334 6.32 -5.12 -18.16
N ARG A 335 7.48 -5.69 -18.53
CA ARG A 335 8.65 -4.93 -19.00
C ARG A 335 8.35 -4.15 -20.29
N PRO A 336 7.71 -4.72 -21.33
CA PRO A 336 7.29 -3.96 -22.51
C PRO A 336 6.32 -2.81 -22.16
N ALA A 337 5.34 -3.05 -21.30
CA ALA A 337 4.39 -2.02 -20.87
C ALA A 337 5.07 -0.87 -20.09
N ALA A 338 5.98 -1.18 -19.17
CA ALA A 338 6.81 -0.19 -18.48
C ALA A 338 7.71 0.57 -19.47
N GLY A 339 8.24 -0.13 -20.49
CA GLY A 339 9.03 0.44 -21.57
C GLY A 339 8.25 1.48 -22.37
N ALA A 340 7.00 1.18 -22.77
CA ALA A 340 6.13 2.13 -23.48
C ALA A 340 5.89 3.41 -22.69
N LEU A 341 5.59 3.30 -21.39
CA LEU A 341 5.46 4.45 -20.49
C LEU A 341 6.78 5.24 -20.36
N GLY A 342 7.91 4.53 -20.26
CA GLY A 342 9.24 5.13 -20.23
C GLY A 342 9.60 5.87 -21.51
N ALA A 343 9.25 5.31 -22.67
CA ALA A 343 9.42 5.94 -23.97
C ALA A 343 8.58 7.22 -24.07
N LEU A 344 7.30 7.16 -23.72
CA LEU A 344 6.41 8.32 -23.71
C LEU A 344 6.92 9.44 -22.77
N MET A 345 7.38 9.09 -21.57
CA MET A 345 8.04 10.03 -20.66
C MET A 345 9.29 10.65 -21.30
N GLY A 346 10.12 9.85 -21.95
CA GLY A 346 11.31 10.32 -22.67
C GLY A 346 10.97 11.34 -23.75
N LEU A 347 9.92 11.07 -24.54
CA LEU A 347 9.42 11.98 -25.57
C LEU A 347 8.84 13.26 -24.99
N ALA A 348 8.04 13.15 -23.92
CA ALA A 348 7.42 14.32 -23.28
C ALA A 348 8.45 15.26 -22.61
N LYS A 349 9.63 14.75 -22.22
CA LYS A 349 10.73 15.55 -21.66
C LYS A 349 11.56 16.28 -22.72
N ASP A 350 11.53 15.83 -23.97
CA ASP A 350 12.32 16.42 -25.05
C ASP A 350 11.47 17.44 -25.82
N ARG A 351 11.99 18.67 -25.96
CA ARG A 351 11.24 19.80 -26.50
C ARG A 351 10.88 19.60 -27.98
N GLU A 352 11.77 18.99 -28.77
CA GLU A 352 11.55 18.80 -30.20
C GLU A 352 10.61 17.61 -30.46
N LEU A 353 10.73 16.56 -29.64
CA LEU A 353 9.89 15.36 -29.75
C LEU A 353 8.47 15.58 -29.23
N ALA A 354 8.33 16.43 -28.22
CA ALA A 354 7.04 16.74 -27.61
C ALA A 354 6.05 17.40 -28.59
N GLU A 355 6.52 18.04 -29.67
CA GLU A 355 5.63 18.60 -30.71
C GLU A 355 4.82 17.52 -31.45
N GLY A 356 5.34 16.29 -31.51
CA GLY A 356 4.66 15.14 -32.10
C GLY A 356 3.62 14.47 -31.21
N LEU A 357 3.49 14.92 -29.95
CA LEU A 357 2.61 14.32 -28.95
C LEU A 357 1.32 15.15 -28.76
N THR A 358 0.20 14.45 -28.60
CA THR A 358 -1.05 15.06 -28.13
C THR A 358 -0.88 15.62 -26.72
N GLU A 359 -1.80 16.50 -26.31
CA GLU A 359 -1.77 17.05 -24.94
C GLU A 359 -1.89 15.93 -23.90
N ASP A 360 -2.77 14.95 -24.11
CA ASP A 360 -2.97 13.85 -23.17
C ASP A 360 -1.78 12.89 -23.11
N GLN A 361 -1.11 12.64 -24.24
CA GLN A 361 0.17 11.91 -24.29
C GLN A 361 1.26 12.62 -23.49
N ARG A 362 1.37 13.95 -23.64
CA ARG A 362 2.33 14.76 -22.87
C ARG A 362 2.03 14.71 -21.38
N ARG A 363 0.75 14.84 -21.00
CA ARG A 363 0.30 14.73 -19.60
C ARG A 363 0.59 13.36 -19.01
N LEU A 364 0.36 12.27 -19.76
CA LEU A 364 0.65 10.91 -19.31
C LEU A 364 2.16 10.70 -19.11
N GLY A 365 2.99 11.14 -20.06
CA GLY A 365 4.45 11.05 -19.95
C GLY A 365 5.01 11.86 -18.76
N GLN A 366 4.47 13.06 -18.52
CA GLN A 366 4.84 13.89 -17.36
C GLN A 366 4.40 13.25 -16.04
N PHE A 367 3.17 12.73 -15.98
CA PHE A 367 2.67 12.01 -14.81
C PHE A 367 3.53 10.79 -14.49
N TRP A 368 3.83 9.94 -15.48
CA TRP A 368 4.70 8.77 -15.29
C TRP A 368 6.10 9.15 -14.78
N GLY A 369 6.67 10.23 -15.32
CA GLY A 369 7.93 10.78 -14.84
C GLY A 369 7.86 11.25 -13.38
N ALA A 370 6.85 12.04 -13.02
CA ALA A 370 6.66 12.52 -11.66
C ALA A 370 6.43 11.38 -10.67
N LEU A 371 5.60 10.40 -11.04
CA LEU A 371 5.29 9.22 -10.24
C LEU A 371 6.55 8.39 -9.95
N THR A 372 7.30 8.02 -10.99
CA THR A 372 8.51 7.20 -10.84
C THR A 372 9.61 7.93 -10.08
N GLU A 373 9.80 9.24 -10.30
CA GLU A 373 10.75 10.06 -9.56
C GLU A 373 10.40 10.17 -8.07
N LEU A 374 9.13 10.42 -7.74
CA LEU A 374 8.66 10.52 -6.35
C LEU A 374 8.74 9.16 -5.65
N ARG A 375 8.31 8.09 -6.31
CA ARG A 375 8.43 6.71 -5.79
C ARG A 375 9.89 6.37 -5.47
N ASN A 376 10.80 6.62 -6.40
CA ASN A 376 12.23 6.36 -6.21
C ASN A 376 12.82 7.21 -5.09
N ALA A 377 12.40 8.47 -4.96
CA ALA A 377 12.82 9.34 -3.87
C ALA A 377 12.54 8.72 -2.49
N LEU A 378 11.34 8.15 -2.30
CA LEU A 378 10.95 7.50 -1.05
C LEU A 378 11.57 6.11 -0.89
N HIS A 379 11.70 5.33 -1.95
CA HIS A 379 12.34 4.01 -1.93
C HIS A 379 13.84 4.06 -1.62
N HIS A 380 14.52 5.19 -1.86
CA HIS A 380 15.89 5.38 -1.38
C HIS A 380 15.96 5.70 0.12
N HIS A 381 14.85 5.71 0.86
CA HIS A 381 14.79 5.90 2.31
C HIS A 381 15.56 7.14 2.80
N GLY A 382 15.53 8.22 2.03
CA GLY A 382 16.24 9.46 2.33
C GLY A 382 17.73 9.49 1.95
N MET A 383 18.27 8.41 1.38
CA MET A 383 19.67 8.29 0.94
C MET A 383 19.91 8.97 -0.42
N ARG A 384 19.49 10.23 -0.57
CA ARG A 384 19.73 11.06 -1.76
C ARG A 384 20.08 12.50 -1.36
N PRO A 385 20.79 13.27 -2.22
CA PRO A 385 21.21 14.63 -1.86
C PRO A 385 20.05 15.62 -1.65
N GLN A 386 18.91 15.41 -2.31
CA GLN A 386 17.75 16.31 -2.20
C GLN A 386 16.78 15.86 -1.10
N PRO A 387 16.21 16.80 -0.32
CA PRO A 387 15.17 16.47 0.66
C PRO A 387 13.94 15.84 0.00
N VAL A 388 13.36 14.83 0.66
CA VAL A 388 12.15 14.12 0.23
C VAL A 388 10.90 14.50 1.04
N VAL A 389 11.01 15.58 1.81
CA VAL A 389 9.95 16.17 2.64
C VAL A 389 9.94 17.69 2.48
N GLY A 390 8.80 18.32 2.82
CA GLY A 390 8.58 19.77 2.73
C GLY A 390 8.01 20.21 1.38
N LYS A 391 7.88 21.53 1.19
CA LYS A 391 7.07 22.14 0.11
C LYS A 391 7.29 21.57 -1.30
N LYS A 392 8.55 21.23 -1.66
CA LYS A 392 8.85 20.64 -2.98
C LYS A 392 8.32 19.20 -3.09
N ALA A 393 8.44 18.42 -2.03
CA ALA A 393 7.88 17.07 -1.98
C ALA A 393 6.36 17.12 -1.93
N ASP A 394 5.77 18.07 -1.20
CA ASP A 394 4.32 18.27 -1.14
C ASP A 394 3.75 18.60 -2.53
N ARG A 395 4.39 19.52 -3.26
CA ARG A 395 4.01 19.81 -4.64
C ARG A 395 4.15 18.59 -5.56
N ALA A 396 5.22 17.81 -5.43
CA ALA A 396 5.37 16.58 -6.22
C ALA A 396 4.27 15.55 -5.91
N ARG A 397 3.81 15.47 -4.66
CA ARG A 397 2.67 14.64 -4.27
C ARG A 397 1.37 15.15 -4.88
N GLU A 398 1.14 16.46 -4.87
CA GLU A 398 -0.02 17.09 -5.51
C GLU A 398 -0.03 16.83 -7.02
N ASP A 399 1.11 16.99 -7.71
CA ASP A 399 1.23 16.76 -9.14
C ASP A 399 0.95 15.27 -9.49
N VAL A 400 1.48 14.34 -8.69
CA VAL A 400 1.20 12.90 -8.85
C VAL A 400 -0.26 12.58 -8.53
N GLY A 401 -0.85 13.16 -7.49
CA GLY A 401 -2.26 12.98 -7.16
C GLY A 401 -3.19 13.48 -8.27
N ALA A 402 -2.89 14.65 -8.85
CA ALA A 402 -3.66 15.18 -9.98
C ALA A 402 -3.55 14.30 -11.23
N GLY A 403 -2.35 13.76 -11.50
CA GLY A 403 -2.16 12.78 -12.58
C GLY A 403 -2.88 11.46 -12.31
N TRP A 404 -2.87 10.98 -11.07
CA TRP A 404 -3.61 9.79 -10.65
C TRP A 404 -5.11 9.94 -10.91
N GLU A 405 -5.73 11.03 -10.45
CA GLU A 405 -7.15 11.29 -10.72
C GLU A 405 -7.47 11.37 -12.22
N ALA A 406 -6.56 11.94 -13.03
CA ALA A 406 -6.75 12.05 -14.47
C ALA A 406 -6.63 10.71 -15.22
N PHE A 407 -5.82 9.78 -14.71
CA PHE A 407 -5.48 8.53 -15.40
C PHE A 407 -5.88 7.27 -14.63
N LYS A 408 -6.68 7.36 -13.57
CA LYS A 408 -7.27 6.20 -12.90
C LYS A 408 -8.62 5.78 -13.48
N ASP A 409 -9.32 6.69 -14.16
CA ASP A 409 -10.58 6.40 -14.84
C ASP A 409 -10.36 5.39 -15.99
N LEU A 410 -10.97 4.21 -15.86
CA LEU A 410 -10.85 3.09 -16.78
C LEU A 410 -11.79 3.20 -17.99
N ASP A 411 -12.78 4.10 -17.95
CA ASP A 411 -13.69 4.33 -19.08
C ASP A 411 -13.05 5.25 -20.13
N ALA A 412 -12.13 6.12 -19.72
CA ALA A 412 -11.28 6.87 -20.63
C ALA A 412 -10.23 5.98 -21.30
N ALA A 413 -9.96 6.19 -22.59
CA ALA A 413 -8.86 5.53 -23.28
C ALA A 413 -7.51 6.03 -22.74
N LEU A 414 -6.56 5.12 -22.52
CA LEU A 414 -5.22 5.51 -22.12
C LEU A 414 -4.43 6.03 -23.35
N PRO A 415 -3.92 7.27 -23.35
CA PRO A 415 -3.22 7.86 -24.50
C PRO A 415 -1.76 7.36 -24.59
N ILE A 416 -1.56 6.03 -24.64
CA ILE A 416 -0.25 5.39 -24.65
C ILE A 416 0.26 5.08 -26.07
N GLU A 417 -0.66 4.84 -27.01
CA GLU A 417 -0.33 4.56 -28.40
C GLU A 417 0.18 5.82 -29.10
N LEU A 418 1.26 5.68 -29.87
CA LEU A 418 1.83 6.72 -30.70
C LEU A 418 1.45 6.45 -32.16
N ASP A 419 0.85 7.43 -32.84
CA ASP A 419 0.54 7.29 -34.26
C ASP A 419 1.84 7.13 -35.05
N PRO A 420 2.06 5.98 -35.71
CA PRO A 420 3.27 5.76 -36.49
C PRO A 420 3.25 6.68 -37.70
N VAL A 421 4.35 7.42 -37.90
CA VAL A 421 4.58 8.21 -39.12
C VAL A 421 5.34 7.37 -40.15
N THR A 422 6.03 6.35 -39.68
CA THR A 422 6.85 5.47 -40.50
C THR A 422 6.46 4.03 -40.24
N THR A 423 6.04 3.33 -41.28
CA THR A 423 5.66 1.92 -41.22
C THR A 423 6.91 1.05 -41.07
N ARG A 424 7.98 1.37 -41.81
CA ARG A 424 9.26 0.67 -41.75
C ARG A 424 10.42 1.63 -42.01
N LEU A 425 11.19 1.91 -40.97
CA LEU A 425 12.40 2.73 -41.03
C LEU A 425 13.62 1.85 -41.32
N LEU A 426 14.37 2.14 -42.37
CA LEU A 426 15.70 1.54 -42.59
C LEU A 426 16.80 2.43 -42.02
N VAL A 427 17.53 1.93 -41.03
CA VAL A 427 18.78 2.54 -40.55
C VAL A 427 19.95 1.88 -41.28
N SER A 428 20.81 2.67 -41.94
CA SER A 428 21.96 2.11 -42.64
C SER A 428 23.17 3.05 -42.62
N PRO A 429 24.37 2.52 -42.32
CA PRO A 429 25.62 3.17 -42.68
C PRO A 429 25.74 3.40 -44.18
N VAL A 430 26.38 4.51 -44.55
CA VAL A 430 26.73 4.84 -45.94
C VAL A 430 28.25 5.00 -46.04
N GLY A 431 28.92 4.00 -46.58
CA GLY A 431 30.35 4.02 -46.86
C GLY A 431 30.67 4.58 -48.25
N GLN A 432 31.96 4.63 -48.55
CA GLN A 432 32.50 5.12 -49.83
C GLN A 432 32.05 4.31 -51.06
N ARG A 433 31.53 3.10 -50.83
CA ARG A 433 30.87 2.27 -51.84
C ARG A 433 29.42 2.08 -51.43
N PRO A 434 28.45 2.66 -52.16
CA PRO A 434 27.07 2.72 -51.71
C PRO A 434 26.28 1.40 -51.83
N GLY A 435 26.89 0.34 -52.38
CA GLY A 435 26.22 -0.93 -52.67
C GLY A 435 25.55 -1.59 -51.46
N ALA A 436 26.05 -1.36 -50.24
CA ALA A 436 25.43 -1.87 -49.03
C ALA A 436 24.08 -1.20 -48.71
N LEU A 437 23.98 0.13 -48.81
CA LEU A 437 22.72 0.86 -48.68
C LEU A 437 21.74 0.43 -49.78
N TYR A 438 22.21 0.35 -51.03
CA TYR A 438 21.41 -0.13 -52.16
C TYR A 438 20.82 -1.53 -51.87
N SER A 439 21.66 -2.46 -51.42
CA SER A 439 21.24 -3.83 -51.13
C SER A 439 20.29 -3.93 -49.94
N ALA A 440 20.50 -3.14 -48.89
CA ALA A 440 19.62 -3.11 -47.73
C ALA A 440 18.20 -2.63 -48.09
N LEU A 441 18.11 -1.59 -48.94
CA LEU A 441 16.83 -1.11 -49.49
C LEU A 441 16.11 -2.20 -50.30
N ARG A 442 16.85 -2.91 -51.16
CA ARG A 442 16.31 -4.03 -51.95
C ARG A 442 15.83 -5.18 -51.06
N ALA A 443 16.61 -5.54 -50.05
CA ALA A 443 16.26 -6.61 -49.11
C ALA A 443 14.98 -6.31 -48.32
N CYS A 444 14.77 -5.05 -47.90
CA CYS A 444 13.51 -4.64 -47.27
C CYS A 444 12.33 -4.76 -48.25
N ALA A 445 12.50 -4.32 -49.50
CA ALA A 445 11.45 -4.41 -50.53
C ALA A 445 11.08 -5.86 -50.90
N GLU A 446 12.06 -6.76 -50.97
CA GLU A 446 11.87 -8.17 -51.33
C GLU A 446 11.06 -8.95 -50.29
N GLN A 447 11.01 -8.50 -49.03
CA GLN A 447 10.11 -9.07 -48.02
C GLN A 447 8.65 -8.64 -48.17
N GLY A 448 8.29 -7.94 -49.25
CA GLY A 448 6.93 -7.47 -49.52
C GLY A 448 6.49 -6.27 -48.66
N ARG A 449 7.42 -5.67 -47.90
CA ARG A 449 7.20 -4.48 -47.06
C ARG A 449 8.39 -3.52 -47.24
N PRO A 450 8.41 -2.68 -48.29
CA PRO A 450 9.50 -1.74 -48.50
C PRO A 450 9.62 -0.76 -47.33
N ALA A 451 10.82 -0.22 -47.12
CA ALA A 451 11.00 0.89 -46.19
C ALA A 451 10.33 2.15 -46.77
N ASP A 452 9.61 2.89 -45.94
CA ASP A 452 8.97 4.17 -46.29
C ASP A 452 9.74 5.38 -45.75
N ALA A 453 10.72 5.15 -44.88
CA ALA A 453 11.75 6.13 -44.52
C ALA A 453 13.12 5.48 -44.30
N CYS A 454 14.18 6.28 -44.43
CA CYS A 454 15.56 5.90 -44.13
C CYS A 454 16.22 6.88 -43.16
N LEU A 455 17.03 6.35 -42.25
CA LEU A 455 17.93 7.09 -41.38
C LEU A 455 19.38 6.66 -41.68
N LEU A 456 20.10 7.52 -42.39
CA LEU A 456 21.38 7.19 -42.98
C LEU A 456 22.52 7.74 -42.13
N ILE A 457 23.38 6.87 -41.65
CA ILE A 457 24.60 7.27 -40.93
C ILE A 457 25.64 7.61 -42.00
N THR A 458 26.04 8.87 -42.08
CA THR A 458 26.94 9.41 -43.12
C THR A 458 28.19 10.03 -42.48
N SER A 459 29.17 10.35 -43.30
CA SER A 459 30.31 11.22 -42.97
C SER A 459 30.44 12.29 -44.04
N GLU A 460 31.28 13.31 -43.83
CA GLU A 460 31.56 14.35 -44.83
C GLU A 460 31.89 13.77 -46.22
N GLY A 461 32.65 12.67 -46.25
CA GLY A 461 33.05 12.02 -47.49
C GLY A 461 31.99 11.11 -48.13
N THR A 462 30.90 10.76 -47.43
CA THR A 462 29.89 9.80 -47.94
C THR A 462 28.51 10.41 -48.14
N GLU A 463 28.25 11.59 -47.58
CA GLU A 463 27.01 12.34 -47.77
C GLU A 463 26.65 12.59 -49.26
N PRO A 464 27.58 12.96 -50.16
CA PRO A 464 27.26 13.17 -51.58
C PRO A 464 26.74 11.92 -52.30
N LEU A 465 27.01 10.72 -51.77
CA LEU A 465 26.63 9.45 -52.39
C LEU A 465 25.16 9.06 -52.12
N VAL A 466 24.55 9.67 -51.11
CA VAL A 466 23.19 9.31 -50.63
C VAL A 466 22.15 9.44 -51.75
N GLU A 467 22.03 10.63 -52.33
CA GLU A 467 20.98 10.94 -53.33
C GLU A 467 21.09 10.11 -54.60
N ALA A 468 22.32 9.79 -55.02
CA ALA A 468 22.54 8.91 -56.17
C ALA A 468 22.10 7.47 -55.86
N THR A 469 22.39 7.00 -54.65
CA THR A 469 22.07 5.64 -54.20
C THR A 469 20.58 5.41 -54.01
N LEU A 470 19.89 6.36 -53.36
CA LEU A 470 18.44 6.28 -53.16
C LEU A 470 17.69 6.26 -54.51
N ARG A 471 18.11 7.12 -55.45
CA ARG A 471 17.55 7.11 -56.82
C ARG A 471 17.82 5.80 -57.56
N ALA A 472 19.04 5.26 -57.47
CA ALA A 472 19.38 3.99 -58.10
C ALA A 472 18.56 2.81 -57.52
N ALA A 473 18.27 2.84 -56.21
CA ALA A 473 17.42 1.85 -55.55
C ALA A 473 15.92 2.01 -55.85
N GLY A 474 15.51 3.13 -56.47
CA GLY A 474 14.11 3.47 -56.69
C GLY A 474 13.37 3.83 -55.40
N PHE A 475 14.09 4.31 -54.38
CA PHE A 475 13.51 4.73 -53.11
C PHE A 475 12.89 6.13 -53.23
N ASP A 476 11.63 6.26 -52.85
CA ASP A 476 10.81 7.48 -52.91
C ASP A 476 10.36 7.98 -51.53
N GLY A 477 10.76 7.30 -50.46
CA GLY A 477 10.44 7.65 -49.07
C GLY A 477 11.27 8.80 -48.49
N ALA A 478 11.02 9.12 -47.23
CA ALA A 478 11.77 10.17 -46.52
C ALA A 478 13.19 9.70 -46.20
N ALA A 479 14.20 10.56 -46.42
CA ALA A 479 15.60 10.26 -46.11
C ALA A 479 16.18 11.28 -45.13
N HIS A 480 16.59 10.79 -43.96
CA HIS A 480 17.22 11.57 -42.90
C HIS A 480 18.68 11.17 -42.76
N ARG A 481 19.53 12.10 -42.31
CA ARG A 481 20.99 11.91 -42.24
C ARG A 481 21.47 12.13 -40.81
N LEU A 482 22.31 11.22 -40.34
CA LEU A 482 23.07 11.33 -39.10
C LEU A 482 24.55 11.48 -39.48
N CYS A 483 25.05 12.71 -39.45
CA CYS A 483 26.43 12.99 -39.84
C CYS A 483 27.40 12.70 -38.68
N MET A 484 28.26 11.73 -38.91
CA MET A 484 29.35 11.34 -38.03
C MET A 484 30.59 12.19 -38.33
N GLU A 485 31.18 12.76 -37.28
CA GLU A 485 32.28 13.71 -37.40
C GLU A 485 33.63 12.99 -37.60
N ASP A 486 33.88 11.94 -36.83
CA ASP A 486 35.02 11.03 -36.97
C ASP A 486 34.53 9.58 -37.18
N PRO A 487 34.35 9.14 -38.43
CA PRO A 487 33.93 7.78 -38.74
C PRO A 487 34.96 6.70 -38.38
N HIS A 488 36.13 7.04 -37.82
CA HIS A 488 37.21 6.09 -37.54
C HIS A 488 37.60 5.98 -36.06
N GLY A 489 37.24 6.92 -35.19
CA GLY A 489 37.96 7.05 -33.91
C GLY A 489 37.17 7.33 -32.64
N ASP A 490 35.95 7.86 -32.66
CA ASP A 490 35.28 8.35 -31.44
C ASP A 490 34.03 7.53 -31.00
N PRO A 491 34.15 6.68 -29.95
CA PRO A 491 33.02 5.97 -29.36
C PRO A 491 31.95 6.88 -28.73
N ALA A 492 32.28 8.13 -28.38
CA ALA A 492 31.30 9.07 -27.82
C ALA A 492 30.19 9.41 -28.82
N GLU A 493 30.48 9.31 -30.13
CA GLU A 493 29.51 9.54 -31.19
C GLU A 493 28.38 8.52 -31.22
N ILE A 494 28.59 7.28 -30.72
CA ILE A 494 27.53 6.27 -30.62
C ILE A 494 26.37 6.82 -29.80
N LYS A 495 26.63 7.31 -28.58
CA LYS A 495 25.58 7.87 -27.72
C LYS A 495 24.96 9.13 -28.31
N ARG A 496 25.77 10.01 -28.93
CA ARG A 496 25.30 11.26 -29.55
C ARG A 496 24.33 10.98 -30.70
N LEU A 497 24.72 10.11 -31.63
CA LEU A 497 23.95 9.80 -32.82
C LEU A 497 22.74 8.90 -32.53
N SER A 498 22.86 7.93 -31.60
CA SER A 498 21.69 7.20 -31.09
C SER A 498 20.64 8.13 -30.51
N ARG A 499 21.07 9.16 -29.75
CA ARG A 499 20.14 10.16 -29.21
C ARG A 499 19.51 11.01 -30.31
N ALA A 500 20.28 11.43 -31.31
CA ALA A 500 19.76 12.19 -32.45
C ALA A 500 18.78 11.35 -33.31
N ALA A 501 18.90 10.02 -33.31
CA ALA A 501 17.99 9.13 -34.02
C ALA A 501 16.58 9.07 -33.41
N ARG A 502 16.41 9.39 -32.12
CA ARG A 502 15.17 9.17 -31.34
C ARG A 502 13.92 9.74 -32.01
N THR A 503 14.03 10.92 -32.63
CA THR A 503 12.95 11.60 -33.37
C THR A 503 12.36 10.75 -34.48
N HIS A 504 13.21 9.99 -35.16
CA HIS A 504 12.83 9.13 -36.27
C HIS A 504 12.41 7.75 -35.79
N LEU A 505 13.04 7.25 -34.72
CA LEU A 505 12.74 5.94 -34.14
C LEU A 505 11.38 5.89 -33.44
N ALA A 506 11.07 6.88 -32.62
CA ALA A 506 9.92 6.86 -31.71
C ALA A 506 8.55 6.77 -32.40
N ARG A 507 8.49 7.05 -33.71
CA ARG A 507 7.28 7.02 -34.53
C ARG A 507 7.37 5.98 -35.65
N ALA A 508 8.33 5.06 -35.56
CA ALA A 508 8.48 3.94 -36.48
C ALA A 508 7.81 2.68 -35.91
N GLN A 509 6.95 2.04 -36.70
CA GLN A 509 6.33 0.77 -36.33
C GLN A 509 7.36 -0.38 -36.34
N GLU A 510 8.23 -0.41 -37.34
CA GLU A 510 9.34 -1.35 -37.49
C GLU A 510 10.63 -0.61 -37.86
N VAL A 511 11.74 -1.00 -37.26
CA VAL A 511 13.08 -0.46 -37.53
C VAL A 511 13.99 -1.58 -38.00
N CYS A 512 14.33 -1.55 -39.28
CA CYS A 512 15.31 -2.44 -39.89
C CYS A 512 16.68 -1.78 -39.80
N VAL A 513 17.68 -2.45 -39.23
CA VAL A 513 19.01 -1.88 -39.03
C VAL A 513 20.05 -2.68 -39.80
N ASN A 514 20.61 -2.08 -40.85
CA ASN A 514 21.77 -2.61 -41.52
C ASN A 514 23.03 -2.28 -40.72
N LEU A 515 23.81 -3.29 -40.33
CA LEU A 515 25.05 -3.12 -39.56
C LEU A 515 26.31 -2.99 -40.45
N THR A 516 26.15 -3.09 -41.77
CA THR A 516 27.25 -3.18 -42.73
C THR A 516 27.26 -2.02 -43.72
N GLY A 517 28.38 -1.81 -44.43
CA GLY A 517 28.43 -0.86 -45.54
C GLY A 517 29.07 0.49 -45.28
N GLY A 518 29.56 0.74 -44.06
CA GLY A 518 30.35 1.91 -43.68
C GLY A 518 31.68 1.51 -43.05
N THR A 519 32.27 2.39 -42.25
CA THR A 519 33.38 2.03 -41.37
C THR A 519 32.89 1.15 -40.22
N THR A 520 33.82 0.51 -39.49
CA THR A 520 33.49 -0.24 -38.27
C THR A 520 32.72 0.61 -37.27
N MET A 521 33.10 1.88 -37.10
CA MET A 521 32.45 2.76 -36.13
C MET A 521 31.01 3.11 -36.56
N MET A 522 30.76 3.34 -37.84
CA MET A 522 29.39 3.56 -38.33
C MET A 522 28.49 2.33 -38.12
N GLY A 523 29.05 1.11 -38.23
CA GLY A 523 28.35 -0.12 -37.86
C GLY A 523 28.01 -0.21 -36.37
N LEU A 524 28.93 0.23 -35.50
CA LEU A 524 28.68 0.33 -34.05
C LEU A 524 27.61 1.38 -33.72
N VAL A 525 27.61 2.53 -34.41
CA VAL A 525 26.53 3.52 -34.31
C VAL A 525 25.19 2.90 -34.72
N ALA A 526 25.14 2.16 -35.83
CA ALA A 526 23.92 1.49 -36.26
C ALA A 526 23.41 0.49 -35.20
N SER A 527 24.31 -0.27 -34.57
CA SER A 527 23.95 -1.14 -33.44
C SER A 527 23.40 -0.34 -32.26
N GLY A 528 24.04 0.78 -31.90
CA GLY A 528 23.54 1.66 -30.84
C GLY A 528 22.18 2.28 -31.16
N VAL A 529 21.87 2.55 -32.42
CA VAL A 529 20.54 3.01 -32.87
C VAL A 529 19.51 1.88 -32.75
N ALA A 530 19.90 0.63 -33.02
CA ALA A 530 19.05 -0.53 -32.83
C ALA A 530 18.64 -0.71 -31.35
N ASP A 531 19.61 -0.59 -30.44
CA ASP A 531 19.34 -0.70 -29.00
C ASP A 531 18.45 0.43 -28.50
N GLU A 532 18.65 1.65 -29.00
CA GLU A 532 17.80 2.80 -28.71
C GLU A 532 16.37 2.61 -29.23
N ALA A 533 16.20 2.04 -30.43
CA ALA A 533 14.89 1.75 -31.00
C ALA A 533 14.14 0.69 -30.16
N ARG A 534 14.86 -0.33 -29.66
CA ARG A 534 14.27 -1.32 -28.74
C ARG A 534 13.88 -0.68 -27.42
N TRP A 535 14.69 0.23 -26.89
CA TRP A 535 14.37 0.99 -25.69
C TRP A 535 13.09 1.83 -25.84
N LEU A 536 12.88 2.41 -27.02
CA LEU A 536 11.64 3.12 -27.39
C LEU A 536 10.43 2.21 -27.65
N GLY A 537 10.61 0.88 -27.57
CA GLY A 537 9.54 -0.10 -27.76
C GLY A 537 9.27 -0.50 -29.21
N CYS A 538 10.08 -0.06 -30.17
CA CYS A 538 9.92 -0.39 -31.58
C CYS A 538 10.19 -1.89 -31.85
N ALA A 539 9.54 -2.46 -32.87
CA ALA A 539 9.96 -3.74 -33.43
C ALA A 539 11.27 -3.55 -34.19
N VAL A 540 12.36 -4.20 -33.78
CA VAL A 540 13.69 -4.00 -34.37
C VAL A 540 14.20 -5.28 -35.02
N ARG A 541 14.74 -5.17 -36.24
CA ARG A 541 15.34 -6.29 -36.96
C ARG A 541 16.68 -5.88 -37.54
N ARG A 542 17.74 -6.62 -37.23
CA ARG A 542 19.09 -6.35 -37.73
C ARG A 542 19.39 -7.20 -38.95
N LEU A 543 20.05 -6.60 -39.95
CA LEU A 543 20.56 -7.28 -41.12
C LEU A 543 22.02 -6.93 -41.39
N GLY A 544 22.70 -7.82 -42.12
CA GLY A 544 23.96 -7.54 -42.78
C GLY A 544 23.86 -7.76 -44.29
N VAL A 545 24.73 -7.10 -45.04
CA VAL A 545 24.85 -7.23 -46.49
C VAL A 545 26.27 -7.67 -46.84
N ILE A 546 26.39 -8.65 -47.73
CA ILE A 546 27.65 -9.13 -48.28
C ILE A 546 27.62 -9.00 -49.80
N ASP A 547 28.50 -8.17 -50.35
CA ASP A 547 28.81 -8.17 -51.78
C ASP A 547 30.10 -8.96 -52.01
N ARG A 548 29.99 -10.13 -52.64
CA ARG A 548 31.11 -11.05 -52.90
C ARG A 548 31.94 -10.66 -54.13
N ARG A 549 31.55 -9.63 -54.88
CA ARG A 549 32.31 -9.13 -56.02
C ARG A 549 33.61 -8.47 -55.54
N THR A 550 34.60 -8.36 -56.43
CA THR A 550 35.86 -7.69 -56.09
C THR A 550 35.65 -6.20 -55.82
N ALA A 551 36.54 -5.59 -55.05
CA ALA A 551 36.48 -4.15 -54.77
C ALA A 551 36.42 -3.28 -56.04
N GLN A 552 37.12 -3.69 -57.10
CA GLN A 552 37.09 -3.01 -58.40
C GLN A 552 35.73 -3.15 -59.08
N ALA A 553 35.16 -4.36 -59.13
CA ALA A 553 33.85 -4.59 -59.73
C ALA A 553 32.72 -3.83 -58.99
N GLN A 554 32.84 -3.69 -57.67
CA GLN A 554 31.93 -2.85 -56.87
C GLN A 554 32.09 -1.36 -57.15
N ALA A 555 33.30 -0.90 -57.51
CA ALA A 555 33.55 0.50 -57.86
C ALA A 555 33.03 0.82 -59.27
N ASP A 556 33.22 -0.11 -60.22
CA ASP A 556 32.81 0.03 -61.61
C ASP A 556 31.28 -0.06 -61.76
N ASP A 557 30.63 -0.91 -60.95
CA ASP A 557 29.17 -1.08 -60.92
C ASP A 557 28.63 -1.18 -59.48
N PRO A 558 28.44 -0.04 -58.79
CA PRO A 558 28.09 0.01 -57.37
C PRO A 558 26.64 -0.36 -57.05
N TYR A 559 25.74 -0.43 -58.05
CA TYR A 559 24.30 -0.62 -57.86
C TYR A 559 23.81 -2.01 -58.24
N VAL A 560 24.54 -3.03 -57.77
CA VAL A 560 24.14 -4.44 -57.88
C VAL A 560 23.86 -4.95 -56.49
N ALA A 561 22.72 -5.64 -56.32
CA ALA A 561 22.30 -6.14 -55.02
C ALA A 561 23.26 -7.24 -54.54
N GLY A 562 23.83 -7.03 -53.35
CA GLY A 562 24.54 -8.04 -52.58
C GLY A 562 23.59 -8.99 -51.86
N GLU A 563 24.15 -10.01 -51.22
CA GLU A 563 23.41 -10.98 -50.43
C GLU A 563 23.10 -10.39 -49.05
N ALA A 564 21.82 -10.21 -48.73
CA ALA A 564 21.37 -9.78 -47.40
C ALA A 564 21.05 -10.98 -46.51
N PHE A 565 21.47 -10.92 -45.25
CA PHE A 565 21.18 -11.92 -44.24
C PHE A 565 20.66 -11.25 -42.96
N TRP A 566 19.65 -11.84 -42.33
CA TRP A 566 19.01 -11.30 -41.13
C TRP A 566 19.61 -11.94 -39.89
N LEU A 567 19.94 -11.13 -38.90
CA LEU A 567 20.54 -11.56 -37.63
C LEU A 567 19.47 -11.92 -36.59
N ASP A 568 18.28 -11.36 -36.76
CA ASP A 568 17.13 -11.51 -35.87
C ASP A 568 16.00 -12.23 -36.64
N GLY A 569 15.29 -13.14 -35.97
CA GLY A 569 14.07 -13.76 -36.48
C GLY A 569 12.95 -12.72 -36.70
N ASN A 570 11.82 -13.15 -37.29
CA ASN A 570 10.69 -12.23 -37.53
C ASN A 570 10.07 -11.64 -36.25
N ASP A 571 10.40 -12.15 -35.06
CA ASP A 571 9.81 -11.75 -33.76
C ASP A 571 10.85 -11.42 -32.65
N ASP A 572 12.14 -11.25 -32.96
CA ASP A 572 13.17 -11.12 -31.92
C ASP A 572 13.26 -9.69 -31.34
N LYS A 573 12.44 -9.41 -30.34
CA LYS A 573 12.60 -8.27 -29.43
C LYS A 573 13.65 -8.54 -28.35
N GLU A 574 14.94 -8.73 -28.69
CA GLU A 574 15.99 -8.82 -27.66
C GLU A 574 17.35 -8.24 -28.05
N PRO A 575 18.01 -7.58 -27.10
CA PRO A 575 19.39 -7.85 -26.76
C PRO A 575 19.45 -8.52 -25.38
N ALA A 576 20.20 -9.62 -25.30
CA ALA A 576 20.72 -10.11 -24.04
C ALA A 576 21.72 -9.09 -23.49
N HIS A 577 21.39 -8.49 -22.35
CA HIS A 577 22.36 -7.88 -21.47
C HIS A 577 22.21 -8.57 -20.11
N ASP A 578 23.18 -9.44 -19.82
CA ASP A 578 23.51 -9.81 -18.45
C ASP A 578 24.11 -8.57 -17.74
N ASP A 579 23.81 -8.52 -16.44
CA ASP A 579 24.15 -7.54 -15.38
C ASP A 579 23.23 -6.32 -15.18
#